data_AF-A0A2V4VNL5-F1
#
_entry.id   AF-A0A2V4VNL5-F1
#
_cell.length_a   1.000
_cell.length_b   1.000
_cell.length_c   1.000
_cell.angle_alpha   90.00
_cell.angle_beta   90.00
_cell.angle_gamma   90.00
#
_symmetry.space_group_name_H-M   'P 1'
#
loop_
_entity.id
_entity.type
_entity.pdbx_description
1 polymer ?
#
loop_
_entity_poly.entity_id
_entity_poly.type
_entity_poly.pdbx_seq_one_letter_code
_entity_poly.pdbx_strand_id
1 'polypeptide(L)'
;MSNSVRSNLTKEDIVSEIKLSIGADINKEITYLIVEGSDDIKFWKSMSNDSVVILESFSGKNGIREIITQYFDNVPQVIGIRDKDYENESVHKRIFYYDHCCMEMMFISRIDVFNSIYSEYFEENLPAAELRGRILSQLKGISYIRKLNETKGWGIKIDGLSLNNSFNKETKELITERIFASLNLMNQNFFDNNTIEKQDIINFMCEEKEINELLDITQGHDFLKLFSIYCMREHGRSASDVNISSSLRCAYRSSDFEETILYSKLTEHEDTYGLKIVS
;
A
#
# COMPACT_ATOMS: atom_id res chain seq x y z
N MET A 1 -1.21 15.91 -17.42
CA MET A 1 -1.96 15.53 -18.64
C MET A 1 -2.36 14.08 -18.46
N SER A 2 -3.66 13.80 -18.30
CA SER A 2 -4.16 12.43 -18.14
C SER A 2 -4.19 11.76 -19.52
N ASN A 3 -3.72 10.51 -19.60
CA ASN A 3 -3.90 9.69 -20.80
C ASN A 3 -5.39 9.32 -20.89
N SER A 4 -6.15 10.04 -21.73
CA SER A 4 -7.62 9.97 -21.82
C SER A 4 -8.17 8.67 -22.42
N VAL A 5 -7.31 7.72 -22.79
CA VAL A 5 -7.74 6.40 -23.29
C VAL A 5 -7.94 5.42 -22.12
N ARG A 6 -7.15 5.53 -21.05
CA ARG A 6 -7.21 4.59 -19.90
C ARG A 6 -8.38 4.84 -18.97
N SER A 7 -8.86 6.09 -18.85
CA SER A 7 -9.99 6.45 -17.99
C SER A 7 -11.36 5.97 -18.51
N ASN A 8 -11.41 5.37 -19.71
CA ASN A 8 -12.64 4.95 -20.37
C ASN A 8 -12.69 3.43 -20.66
N LEU A 9 -11.68 2.65 -20.25
CA LEU A 9 -11.72 1.20 -20.42
C LEU A 9 -12.77 0.62 -19.48
N THR A 10 -13.76 -0.03 -20.08
CA THR A 10 -14.81 -0.73 -19.33
C THR A 10 -14.29 -2.05 -18.81
N LYS A 11 -15.01 -2.60 -17.84
CA LYS A 11 -14.82 -3.98 -17.36
C LYS A 11 -14.79 -4.98 -18.53
N GLU A 12 -15.71 -4.82 -19.47
CA GLU A 12 -15.86 -5.68 -20.64
C GLU A 12 -14.64 -5.59 -21.56
N ASP A 13 -14.04 -4.41 -21.70
CA ASP A 13 -12.85 -4.21 -22.53
C ASP A 13 -11.65 -4.99 -21.97
N ILE A 14 -11.36 -4.84 -20.67
CA ILE A 14 -10.22 -5.52 -20.01
C ILE A 14 -10.38 -7.03 -20.07
N VAL A 15 -11.57 -7.54 -19.75
CA VAL A 15 -11.84 -8.99 -19.80
C VAL A 15 -11.71 -9.53 -21.22
N SER A 16 -12.18 -8.78 -22.22
CA SER A 16 -12.08 -9.20 -23.62
C SER A 16 -10.65 -9.18 -24.11
N GLU A 17 -9.86 -8.18 -23.73
CA GLU A 17 -8.43 -8.09 -24.04
C GLU A 17 -7.66 -9.30 -23.50
N ILE A 18 -7.90 -9.66 -22.23
CA ILE A 18 -7.27 -10.84 -21.61
C ILE A 18 -7.68 -12.12 -22.36
N LYS A 19 -8.99 -12.30 -22.66
CA LYS A 19 -9.48 -13.48 -23.39
C LYS A 19 -8.84 -13.63 -24.78
N LEU A 20 -8.76 -12.53 -25.53
CA LEU A 20 -8.16 -12.52 -26.86
C LEU A 20 -6.67 -12.84 -26.79
N SER A 21 -5.96 -12.26 -25.82
CA SER A 21 -4.52 -12.47 -25.65
C SER A 21 -4.21 -13.91 -25.24
N ILE A 22 -4.98 -14.50 -24.32
CA ILE A 22 -4.87 -15.93 -23.96
C ILE A 22 -5.14 -16.81 -25.18
N GLY A 23 -6.14 -16.48 -26.00
CA GLY A 23 -6.45 -17.24 -27.21
C GLY A 23 -5.33 -17.19 -28.27
N ALA A 24 -4.55 -16.10 -28.30
CA ALA A 24 -3.42 -15.94 -29.21
C ALA A 24 -2.13 -16.60 -28.67
N ASP A 25 -2.00 -16.77 -27.36
CA ASP A 25 -0.88 -17.44 -26.70
C ASP A 25 -1.04 -18.97 -26.73
N ILE A 26 -0.83 -19.55 -27.93
CA ILE A 26 -0.98 -20.98 -28.19
C ILE A 26 -0.09 -21.84 -27.27
N ASN A 27 1.11 -21.35 -26.96
CA ASN A 27 2.09 -22.06 -26.13
C ASN A 27 1.86 -21.88 -24.63
N LYS A 28 0.94 -20.99 -24.23
CA LYS A 28 0.64 -20.66 -22.84
C LYS A 28 1.86 -20.15 -22.07
N GLU A 29 2.71 -19.37 -22.73
CA GLU A 29 3.95 -18.84 -22.16
C GLU A 29 3.74 -17.50 -21.45
N ILE A 30 2.62 -16.82 -21.69
CA ILE A 30 2.34 -15.49 -21.15
C ILE A 30 1.57 -15.58 -19.84
N THR A 31 2.01 -14.83 -18.84
CA THR A 31 1.29 -14.62 -17.58
C THR A 31 0.64 -13.23 -17.58
N TYR A 32 -0.63 -13.16 -17.22
CA TYR A 32 -1.39 -11.92 -17.08
C TYR A 32 -1.49 -11.54 -15.61
N LEU A 33 -0.79 -10.48 -15.22
CA LEU A 33 -0.75 -9.97 -13.86
C LEU A 33 -1.70 -8.77 -13.73
N ILE A 34 -2.76 -8.93 -12.95
CA ILE A 34 -3.74 -7.88 -12.67
C ILE A 34 -3.40 -7.17 -11.37
N VAL A 35 -3.28 -5.85 -11.40
CA VAL A 35 -2.87 -5.02 -10.25
C VAL A 35 -3.84 -3.87 -10.00
N GLU A 36 -3.75 -3.24 -8.82
CA GLU A 36 -4.72 -2.24 -8.38
C GLU A 36 -4.59 -0.90 -9.09
N GLY A 37 -3.36 -0.42 -9.27
CA GLY A 37 -3.12 0.92 -9.75
C GLY A 37 -1.83 1.10 -10.54
N SER A 38 -1.66 2.34 -11.02
CA SER A 38 -0.51 2.71 -11.85
C SER A 38 0.85 2.59 -11.17
N ASP A 39 0.90 2.67 -9.83
CA ASP A 39 2.13 2.53 -9.06
C ASP A 39 2.57 1.07 -8.94
N ASP A 40 1.61 0.14 -8.84
CA ASP A 40 1.87 -1.31 -8.97
C ASP A 40 2.47 -1.64 -10.33
N ILE A 41 1.92 -1.08 -11.41
CA ILE A 41 2.45 -1.29 -12.76
C ILE A 41 3.93 -0.88 -12.83
N LYS A 42 4.31 0.24 -12.20
CA LYS A 42 5.69 0.70 -12.21
C LYS A 42 6.60 -0.25 -11.44
N PHE A 43 6.15 -0.74 -10.29
CA PHE A 43 6.90 -1.72 -9.49
C PHE A 43 7.06 -3.05 -10.25
N TRP A 44 5.97 -3.60 -10.78
CA TRP A 44 6.00 -4.89 -11.45
C TRP A 44 6.80 -4.87 -12.75
N LYS A 45 6.83 -3.75 -13.47
CA LYS A 45 7.72 -3.60 -14.64
C LYS A 45 9.20 -3.87 -14.36
N SER A 46 9.67 -3.66 -13.13
CA SER A 46 11.06 -3.93 -12.76
C SER A 46 11.28 -5.30 -12.11
N MET A 47 10.21 -5.97 -11.69
CA MET A 47 10.29 -7.24 -10.94
C MET A 47 9.74 -8.44 -11.71
N SER A 48 9.04 -8.22 -12.81
CA SER A 48 8.39 -9.27 -13.59
C SER A 48 9.27 -9.81 -14.70
N ASN A 49 9.07 -11.09 -15.04
CA ASN A 49 9.64 -11.68 -16.24
C ASN A 49 9.15 -10.99 -17.52
N ASP A 50 9.93 -11.04 -18.61
CA ASP A 50 9.57 -10.48 -19.92
C ASP A 50 8.28 -11.08 -20.50
N SER A 51 7.91 -12.30 -20.09
CA SER A 51 6.67 -12.97 -20.51
C SER A 51 5.43 -12.56 -19.70
N VAL A 52 5.52 -11.51 -18.88
CA VAL A 52 4.39 -11.01 -18.09
C VAL A 52 3.74 -9.79 -18.74
N VAL A 53 2.42 -9.85 -18.91
CA VAL A 53 1.58 -8.71 -19.28
C VAL A 53 0.91 -8.16 -18.03
N ILE A 54 1.20 -6.91 -17.69
CA ILE A 54 0.68 -6.25 -16.49
C ILE A 54 -0.51 -5.36 -16.86
N LEU A 55 -1.66 -5.57 -16.20
CA LEU A 55 -2.90 -4.84 -16.45
C LEU A 55 -3.43 -4.22 -15.14
N GLU A 56 -3.87 -2.97 -15.21
CA GLU A 56 -4.60 -2.32 -14.12
C GLU A 56 -6.05 -2.84 -14.10
N SER A 57 -6.59 -3.10 -12.91
CA SER A 57 -8.00 -3.46 -12.79
C SER A 57 -8.91 -2.23 -13.03
N PHE A 58 -10.15 -2.47 -13.44
CA PHE A 58 -11.14 -1.38 -13.65
C PHE A 58 -11.67 -0.77 -12.33
N SER A 59 -11.40 -1.38 -11.17
CA SER A 59 -11.98 -0.97 -9.88
C SER A 59 -11.12 -1.42 -8.68
N GLY A 60 -9.81 -1.15 -8.73
CA GLY A 60 -8.84 -1.50 -7.67
C GLY A 60 -8.92 -2.96 -7.23
N LYS A 61 -8.82 -3.22 -5.91
CA LYS A 61 -8.96 -4.57 -5.34
C LYS A 61 -10.23 -5.34 -5.74
N ASN A 62 -11.38 -4.68 -5.86
CA ASN A 62 -12.63 -5.32 -6.25
C ASN A 62 -12.59 -5.80 -7.70
N GLY A 63 -12.01 -4.99 -8.59
CA GLY A 63 -11.80 -5.36 -9.99
C GLY A 63 -10.90 -6.59 -10.14
N ILE A 64 -9.82 -6.68 -9.37
CA ILE A 64 -8.92 -7.85 -9.35
C ILE A 64 -9.70 -9.11 -8.97
N ARG A 65 -10.44 -9.05 -7.85
CA ARG A 65 -11.26 -10.17 -7.38
C ARG A 65 -12.23 -10.62 -8.45
N GLU A 66 -12.98 -9.70 -9.03
CA GLU A 66 -13.99 -9.99 -10.05
C GLU A 66 -13.40 -10.60 -11.32
N ILE A 67 -12.30 -10.03 -11.84
CA ILE A 67 -11.60 -10.58 -13.02
C ILE A 67 -11.21 -12.04 -12.76
N ILE A 68 -10.59 -12.32 -11.63
CA ILE A 68 -10.05 -13.66 -11.36
C ILE A 68 -11.14 -14.67 -11.04
N THR A 69 -12.09 -14.34 -10.16
CA THR A 69 -13.07 -15.33 -9.68
C THR A 69 -14.25 -15.53 -10.61
N GLN A 70 -14.63 -14.51 -11.40
CA GLN A 70 -15.80 -14.63 -12.28
C GLN A 70 -15.43 -14.97 -13.72
N TYR A 71 -14.26 -14.54 -14.21
CA TYR A 71 -13.89 -14.69 -15.62
C TYR A 71 -12.76 -15.69 -15.87
N PHE A 72 -11.83 -15.82 -14.92
CA PHE A 72 -10.60 -16.60 -15.10
C PHE A 72 -10.33 -17.59 -13.96
N ASP A 73 -11.39 -18.13 -13.36
CA ASP A 73 -11.31 -18.96 -12.15
C ASP A 73 -10.47 -20.25 -12.34
N ASN A 74 -10.38 -20.72 -13.57
CA ASN A 74 -9.63 -21.93 -13.94
C ASN A 74 -8.46 -21.65 -14.89
N VAL A 75 -8.03 -20.39 -15.02
CA VAL A 75 -6.91 -20.02 -15.89
C VAL A 75 -5.70 -19.65 -15.01
N PRO A 76 -4.71 -20.56 -14.84
CA PRO A 76 -3.59 -20.33 -13.93
C PRO A 76 -2.65 -19.20 -14.35
N GLN A 77 -2.65 -18.86 -15.65
CA GLN A 77 -1.90 -17.75 -16.23
C GLN A 77 -2.44 -16.37 -15.82
N VAL A 78 -3.66 -16.29 -15.27
CA VAL A 78 -4.25 -15.01 -14.82
C VAL A 78 -4.18 -14.96 -13.29
N ILE A 79 -3.35 -14.04 -12.78
CA ILE A 79 -3.11 -13.84 -11.36
C ILE A 79 -3.37 -12.39 -10.97
N GLY A 80 -3.58 -12.16 -9.67
CA GLY A 80 -3.83 -10.83 -9.12
C GLY A 80 -2.88 -10.52 -7.99
N ILE A 81 -2.45 -9.26 -7.88
CA ILE A 81 -1.66 -8.76 -6.76
C ILE A 81 -2.29 -7.48 -6.25
N ARG A 82 -2.48 -7.40 -4.94
CA ARG A 82 -3.18 -6.30 -4.27
C ARG A 82 -2.61 -5.99 -2.90
N ASP A 83 -2.96 -4.84 -2.36
CA ASP A 83 -2.75 -4.52 -0.96
C ASP A 83 -3.53 -5.49 -0.07
N LYS A 84 -2.92 -5.84 1.06
CA LYS A 84 -3.53 -6.68 2.10
C LYS A 84 -4.58 -5.91 2.88
N ASP A 85 -4.39 -4.60 3.01
CA ASP A 85 -5.14 -3.73 3.89
C ASP A 85 -5.23 -4.34 5.30
N TYR A 86 -6.44 -4.76 5.69
CA TYR A 86 -6.75 -5.35 6.98
C TYR A 86 -7.35 -6.76 6.82
N GLU A 87 -7.21 -7.38 5.65
CA GLU A 87 -7.68 -8.74 5.38
C GLU A 87 -6.75 -9.79 6.02
N ASN A 88 -7.34 -10.76 6.72
CA ASN A 88 -6.60 -11.85 7.35
C ASN A 88 -6.58 -13.13 6.50
N GLU A 89 -7.47 -13.25 5.53
CA GLU A 89 -7.65 -14.46 4.71
C GLU A 89 -7.47 -14.15 3.23
N SER A 90 -6.91 -15.12 2.50
CA SER A 90 -6.79 -15.00 1.05
C SER A 90 -8.17 -15.08 0.42
N VAL A 91 -8.52 -14.08 -0.38
CA VAL A 91 -9.79 -14.04 -1.12
C VAL A 91 -9.84 -15.08 -2.23
N HIS A 92 -8.68 -15.48 -2.77
CA HIS A 92 -8.57 -16.46 -3.84
C HIS A 92 -7.11 -16.95 -3.97
N LYS A 93 -6.89 -18.24 -4.28
CA LYS A 93 -5.55 -18.87 -4.37
C LYS A 93 -4.59 -18.28 -5.42
N ARG A 94 -5.10 -17.47 -6.34
CA ARG A 94 -4.34 -16.74 -7.38
C ARG A 94 -4.33 -15.23 -7.17
N ILE A 95 -4.81 -14.78 -6.01
CA ILE A 95 -4.72 -13.39 -5.57
C ILE A 95 -3.69 -13.37 -4.44
N PHE A 96 -2.56 -12.76 -4.73
CA PHE A 96 -1.46 -12.59 -3.80
C PHE A 96 -1.47 -11.17 -3.24
N TYR A 97 -0.78 -11.00 -2.13
CA TYR A 97 -0.77 -9.75 -1.37
C TYR A 97 0.66 -9.29 -1.17
N TYR A 98 0.88 -7.99 -1.21
CA TYR A 98 2.11 -7.42 -0.68
C TYR A 98 2.32 -7.82 0.78
N ASP A 99 3.58 -7.92 1.19
CA ASP A 99 3.90 -8.14 2.59
C ASP A 99 3.46 -6.91 3.41
N HIS A 100 3.04 -7.14 4.66
CA HIS A 100 2.41 -6.13 5.52
C HIS A 100 1.09 -5.57 4.96
N CYS A 101 0.73 -4.34 5.30
CA CYS A 101 -0.56 -3.73 4.93
C CYS A 101 -0.67 -3.43 3.43
N CYS A 102 0.41 -2.93 2.82
CA CYS A 102 0.43 -2.45 1.43
C CYS A 102 1.85 -2.42 0.86
N MET A 103 1.97 -2.16 -0.44
CA MET A 103 3.25 -2.10 -1.16
C MET A 103 4.29 -1.18 -0.50
N GLU A 104 3.94 0.04 -0.10
CA GLU A 104 4.93 0.93 0.55
C GLU A 104 5.40 0.38 1.90
N MET A 105 4.53 -0.29 2.66
CA MET A 105 4.93 -0.91 3.93
C MET A 105 5.87 -2.09 3.70
N MET A 106 5.68 -2.87 2.63
CA MET A 106 6.64 -3.87 2.19
C MET A 106 8.02 -3.26 1.90
N PHE A 107 8.08 -2.05 1.31
CA PHE A 107 9.35 -1.37 1.07
C PHE A 107 9.97 -0.82 2.36
N ILE A 108 9.16 -0.17 3.20
CA ILE A 108 9.59 0.49 4.44
C ILE A 108 10.04 -0.52 5.52
N SER A 109 9.54 -1.76 5.46
CA SER A 109 9.99 -2.84 6.35
C SER A 109 11.49 -3.12 6.17
N ARG A 110 12.03 -2.92 4.97
CA ARG A 110 13.46 -3.05 4.66
C ARG A 110 14.21 -1.78 5.07
N ILE A 111 14.98 -1.89 6.15
CA ILE A 111 15.67 -0.73 6.72
C ILE A 111 16.65 -0.09 5.74
N ASP A 112 17.33 -0.87 4.90
CA ASP A 112 18.28 -0.34 3.90
C ASP A 112 17.58 0.46 2.79
N VAL A 113 16.37 0.05 2.43
CA VAL A 113 15.54 0.78 1.47
C VAL A 113 15.06 2.09 2.09
N PHE A 114 14.57 2.05 3.35
CA PHE A 114 14.22 3.25 4.08
C PHE A 114 15.43 4.19 4.26
N ASN A 115 16.63 3.66 4.55
CA ASN A 115 17.87 4.43 4.68
C ASN A 115 18.21 5.22 3.41
N SER A 116 17.86 4.69 2.23
CA SER A 116 18.11 5.35 0.95
C SER A 116 17.29 6.64 0.80
N ILE A 117 15.99 6.60 1.13
CA ILE A 117 15.16 7.81 1.12
C ILE A 117 15.45 8.71 2.33
N TYR A 118 15.78 8.14 3.49
CA TYR A 118 16.20 8.88 4.67
C TYR A 118 17.40 9.79 4.34
N SER A 119 18.43 9.24 3.70
CA SER A 119 19.67 9.97 3.41
C SER A 119 19.49 11.09 2.39
N GLU A 120 18.50 10.98 1.51
CA GLU A 120 18.19 11.99 0.50
C GLU A 120 17.36 13.15 1.08
N TYR A 121 16.38 12.85 1.94
CA TYR A 121 15.34 13.81 2.32
C TYR A 121 15.47 14.35 3.75
N PHE A 122 16.04 13.60 4.69
CA PHE A 122 16.08 13.96 6.09
C PHE A 122 17.45 14.50 6.51
N GLU A 123 17.48 15.70 7.09
CA GLU A 123 18.73 16.44 7.36
C GLU A 123 19.14 16.45 8.85
N GLU A 124 18.25 16.03 9.75
CA GLU A 124 18.54 16.05 11.19
C GLU A 124 19.36 14.84 11.63
N ASN A 125 20.02 14.95 12.79
CA ASN A 125 20.84 13.88 13.34
C ASN A 125 20.00 12.92 14.18
N LEU A 126 19.30 11.99 13.51
CA LEU A 126 18.50 10.94 14.15
C LEU A 126 18.70 9.61 13.42
N PRO A 127 19.05 8.49 14.07
CA PRO A 127 19.18 7.22 13.37
C PRO A 127 17.92 6.86 12.57
N ALA A 128 18.08 6.43 11.32
CA ALA A 128 16.96 6.13 10.43
C ALA A 128 15.98 5.11 11.01
N ALA A 129 16.49 4.07 11.69
CA ALA A 129 15.66 3.09 12.39
C ALA A 129 14.79 3.74 13.49
N GLU A 130 15.34 4.72 14.20
CA GLU A 130 14.61 5.47 15.23
C GLU A 130 13.56 6.38 14.60
N LEU A 131 13.88 7.10 13.50
CA LEU A 131 12.89 7.91 12.79
C LEU A 131 11.74 7.06 12.25
N ARG A 132 12.05 5.90 11.64
CA ARG A 132 11.04 4.95 11.14
C ARG A 132 10.11 4.50 12.26
N GLY A 133 10.68 4.07 13.39
CA GLY A 133 9.91 3.68 14.57
C GLY A 133 9.05 4.81 15.13
N ARG A 134 9.60 6.03 15.18
CA ARG A 134 8.89 7.22 15.65
C ARG A 134 7.71 7.61 14.74
N ILE A 135 7.86 7.50 13.43
CA ILE A 135 6.77 7.74 12.45
C ILE A 135 5.66 6.70 12.63
N LEU A 136 6.02 5.40 12.67
CA LEU A 136 5.05 4.32 12.87
C LEU A 136 4.29 4.46 14.21
N SER A 137 5.01 4.77 15.28
CA SER A 137 4.42 4.93 16.62
C SER A 137 3.43 6.08 16.68
N GLN A 138 3.73 7.21 16.04
CA GLN A 138 2.80 8.35 15.98
C GLN A 138 1.57 8.08 15.11
N LEU A 139 1.71 7.29 14.04
CA LEU A 139 0.59 6.93 13.18
C LEU A 139 -0.30 5.84 13.78
N LYS A 140 0.14 5.14 14.82
CA LYS A 140 -0.55 4.03 15.50
C LYS A 140 -2.05 4.27 15.70
N GLY A 141 -2.44 5.45 16.20
CA GLY A 141 -3.84 5.81 16.39
C GLY A 141 -4.64 5.87 15.08
N ILE A 142 -4.10 6.53 14.06
CA ILE A 142 -4.73 6.65 12.74
C ILE A 142 -4.79 5.27 12.04
N SER A 143 -3.71 4.50 12.10
CA SER A 143 -3.65 3.14 11.57
C SER A 143 -4.72 2.24 12.19
N TYR A 144 -4.92 2.34 13.50
CA TYR A 144 -5.97 1.58 14.19
C TYR A 144 -7.37 2.06 13.85
N ILE A 145 -7.58 3.37 13.73
CA ILE A 145 -8.85 3.95 13.26
C ILE A 145 -9.20 3.42 11.86
N ARG A 146 -8.25 3.37 10.92
CA ARG A 146 -8.48 2.82 9.59
C ARG A 146 -8.85 1.34 9.63
N LYS A 147 -8.12 0.55 10.43
CA LYS A 147 -8.43 -0.87 10.65
C LYS A 147 -9.85 -1.07 11.18
N LEU A 148 -10.25 -0.30 12.20
CA LEU A 148 -11.59 -0.37 12.76
C LEU A 148 -12.66 0.11 11.77
N ASN A 149 -12.38 1.15 10.99
CA ASN A 149 -13.29 1.64 9.97
C ASN A 149 -13.62 0.56 8.92
N GLU A 150 -12.61 -0.16 8.43
CA GLU A 150 -12.79 -1.27 7.49
C GLU A 150 -13.51 -2.46 8.15
N THR A 151 -13.01 -2.92 9.31
CA THR A 151 -13.47 -4.17 9.94
C THR A 151 -14.83 -4.06 10.62
N LYS A 152 -15.19 -2.88 11.15
CA LYS A 152 -16.50 -2.61 11.76
C LYS A 152 -17.47 -1.91 10.80
N GLY A 153 -17.03 -1.55 9.59
CA GLY A 153 -17.86 -0.88 8.60
C GLY A 153 -18.39 0.49 9.07
N TRP A 154 -17.59 1.26 9.80
CA TRP A 154 -18.02 2.56 10.33
C TRP A 154 -18.36 3.58 9.24
N GLY A 155 -17.75 3.46 8.06
CA GLY A 155 -17.98 4.37 6.93
C GLY A 155 -17.49 5.80 7.20
N ILE A 156 -16.56 5.99 8.13
CA ILE A 156 -15.99 7.30 8.42
C ILE A 156 -14.98 7.69 7.33
N LYS A 157 -15.01 8.95 6.94
CA LYS A 157 -14.06 9.58 6.03
C LYS A 157 -12.79 9.93 6.78
N ILE A 158 -11.71 9.23 6.43
CA ILE A 158 -10.35 9.50 6.93
C ILE A 158 -9.53 10.23 5.85
N ASP A 159 -9.84 9.98 4.58
CA ASP A 159 -9.18 10.65 3.46
C ASP A 159 -9.44 12.16 3.47
N GLY A 160 -8.36 12.93 3.41
CA GLY A 160 -8.38 14.38 3.58
C GLY A 160 -7.96 14.85 4.96
N LEU A 161 -7.72 13.95 5.92
CA LEU A 161 -7.09 14.30 7.21
C LEU A 161 -5.70 14.90 6.96
N SER A 162 -5.49 16.14 7.43
CA SER A 162 -4.20 16.82 7.32
C SER A 162 -3.30 16.48 8.52
N LEU A 163 -2.31 15.61 8.29
CA LEU A 163 -1.30 15.31 9.31
C LEU A 163 -0.49 16.55 9.69
N ASN A 164 -0.22 17.44 8.73
CA ASN A 164 0.56 18.66 8.96
C ASN A 164 -0.14 19.62 9.94
N ASN A 165 -1.47 19.73 9.90
CA ASN A 165 -2.22 20.58 10.84
C ASN A 165 -2.22 20.00 12.27
N SER A 166 -2.11 18.68 12.36
CA SER A 166 -2.05 17.96 13.63
C SER A 166 -0.62 17.84 14.17
N PHE A 167 0.41 18.17 13.40
CA PHE A 167 1.81 18.03 13.78
C PHE A 167 2.32 19.28 14.52
N ASN A 168 2.95 19.08 15.67
CA ASN A 168 3.68 20.13 16.39
C ASN A 168 5.13 20.14 15.91
N LYS A 169 5.55 21.26 15.30
CA LYS A 169 6.91 21.41 14.76
C LYS A 169 7.99 21.52 15.84
N GLU A 170 7.64 22.04 17.02
CA GLU A 170 8.59 22.21 18.13
C GLU A 170 8.86 20.88 18.82
N THR A 171 7.81 20.14 19.16
CA THR A 171 7.96 18.83 19.82
C THR A 171 8.20 17.68 18.84
N LYS A 172 7.99 17.92 17.52
CA LYS A 172 8.04 16.93 16.45
C LYS A 172 7.08 15.76 16.69
N GLU A 173 5.87 16.07 17.16
CA GLU A 173 4.85 15.08 17.52
C GLU A 173 3.48 15.39 16.91
N LEU A 174 2.76 14.35 16.50
CA LEU A 174 1.33 14.44 16.20
C LEU A 174 0.52 14.66 17.49
N ILE A 175 -0.34 15.69 17.48
CA ILE A 175 -1.24 16.03 18.59
C ILE A 175 -2.55 15.28 18.41
N THR A 176 -2.81 14.34 19.32
CA THR A 176 -3.96 13.43 19.30
C THR A 176 -5.30 14.17 19.31
N GLU A 177 -5.41 15.22 20.11
CA GLU A 177 -6.63 16.03 20.22
C GLU A 177 -6.97 16.72 18.89
N ARG A 178 -5.95 17.16 18.14
CA ARG A 178 -6.12 17.79 16.81
C ARG A 178 -6.56 16.77 15.76
N ILE A 179 -6.08 15.53 15.87
CA ILE A 179 -6.51 14.42 15.00
C ILE A 179 -8.00 14.14 15.24
N PHE A 180 -8.41 13.89 16.48
CA PHE A 180 -9.82 13.62 16.79
C PHE A 180 -10.74 14.78 16.45
N ALA A 181 -10.33 16.02 16.73
CA ALA A 181 -11.11 17.20 16.34
C ALA A 181 -11.31 17.27 14.82
N SER A 182 -10.25 17.04 14.04
CA SER A 182 -10.33 17.04 12.57
C SER A 182 -11.23 15.91 12.06
N LEU A 183 -11.09 14.71 12.61
CA LEU A 183 -11.94 13.57 12.26
C LEU A 183 -13.41 13.82 12.59
N ASN A 184 -13.72 14.42 13.75
CA ASN A 184 -15.09 14.76 14.12
C ASN A 184 -15.71 15.80 13.20
N LEU A 185 -14.96 16.84 12.82
CA LEU A 185 -15.40 17.83 11.83
C LEU A 185 -15.73 17.17 10.48
N MET A 186 -14.97 16.16 10.07
CA MET A 186 -15.19 15.43 8.82
C MET A 186 -16.34 14.41 8.89
N ASN A 187 -16.72 13.98 10.10
CA ASN A 187 -17.58 12.80 10.33
C ASN A 187 -18.71 13.06 11.33
N GLN A 188 -19.32 14.25 11.31
CA GLN A 188 -20.50 14.59 12.13
C GLN A 188 -20.32 14.27 13.62
N ASN A 189 -19.13 14.57 14.17
CA ASN A 189 -18.76 14.31 15.56
C ASN A 189 -18.80 12.83 15.98
N PHE A 190 -18.51 11.90 15.05
CA PHE A 190 -18.51 10.46 15.30
C PHE A 190 -17.82 10.06 16.61
N PHE A 191 -16.58 10.47 16.86
CA PHE A 191 -15.83 10.05 18.04
C PHE A 191 -16.30 10.71 19.34
N ASP A 192 -16.91 11.91 19.26
CA ASP A 192 -17.48 12.54 20.46
C ASP A 192 -18.83 11.90 20.84
N ASN A 193 -19.56 11.38 19.86
CA ASN A 193 -20.79 10.61 20.08
C ASN A 193 -20.51 9.14 20.45
N ASN A 194 -19.33 8.62 20.10
CA ASN A 194 -18.92 7.22 20.31
C ASN A 194 -17.68 7.17 21.22
N THR A 195 -17.88 7.55 22.49
CA THR A 195 -16.78 7.74 23.46
C THR A 195 -16.08 6.43 23.84
N ILE A 196 -16.78 5.29 23.76
CA ILE A 196 -16.20 3.97 24.05
C ILE A 196 -15.15 3.64 22.98
N GLU A 197 -15.52 3.75 21.70
CA GLU A 197 -14.63 3.53 20.57
C GLU A 197 -13.43 4.48 20.60
N LYS A 198 -13.68 5.76 20.94
CA LYS A 198 -12.61 6.75 21.13
C LYS A 198 -11.64 6.33 22.24
N GLN A 199 -12.16 5.85 23.38
CA GLN A 199 -11.34 5.39 24.49
C GLN A 199 -10.55 4.12 24.13
N ASP A 200 -11.14 3.19 23.39
CA ASP A 200 -10.46 1.98 22.89
C ASP A 200 -9.26 2.36 22.00
N ILE A 201 -9.42 3.36 21.13
CA ILE A 201 -8.33 3.88 20.30
C ILE A 201 -7.24 4.51 21.17
N ILE A 202 -7.59 5.32 22.17
CA ILE A 202 -6.62 5.93 23.10
C ILE A 202 -5.86 4.85 23.87
N ASN A 203 -6.55 3.80 24.33
CA ASN A 203 -5.90 2.68 25.01
C ASN A 203 -4.91 1.98 24.09
N PHE A 204 -5.30 1.68 22.84
CA PHE A 204 -4.40 1.12 21.83
C PHE A 204 -3.19 2.03 21.55
N MET A 205 -3.37 3.36 21.61
CA MET A 205 -2.27 4.31 21.45
C MET A 205 -1.26 4.29 22.61
N CYS A 206 -1.68 3.87 23.80
CA CYS A 206 -0.80 3.73 24.96
C CYS A 206 -0.03 2.40 24.99
N GLU A 207 -0.49 1.39 24.25
CA GLU A 207 0.18 0.09 24.19
C GLU A 207 1.51 0.16 23.41
N GLU A 208 2.55 -0.49 23.92
CA GLU A 208 3.74 -0.77 23.16
C GLU A 208 3.41 -1.78 22.04
N LYS A 209 3.95 -1.54 20.84
CA LYS A 209 3.74 -2.37 19.65
C LYS A 209 5.06 -2.63 18.97
N GLU A 210 5.26 -3.87 18.54
CA GLU A 210 6.40 -4.21 17.71
C GLU A 210 6.29 -3.50 16.35
N ILE A 211 7.45 -3.21 15.73
CA ILE A 211 7.50 -2.54 14.42
C ILE A 211 6.69 -3.32 13.38
N ASN A 212 6.76 -4.66 13.39
CA ASN A 212 6.02 -5.51 12.44
C ASN A 212 4.50 -5.38 12.61
N GLU A 213 4.00 -5.28 13.84
CA GLU A 213 2.56 -5.04 14.07
C GLU A 213 2.12 -3.69 13.49
N LEU A 214 2.96 -2.66 13.61
CA LEU A 214 2.68 -1.34 13.07
C LEU A 214 2.74 -1.32 11.54
N LEU A 215 3.69 -2.03 10.93
CA LEU A 215 3.76 -2.21 9.47
C LEU A 215 2.50 -2.91 8.93
N ASP A 216 1.98 -3.89 9.65
CA ASP A 216 0.79 -4.66 9.26
C ASP A 216 -0.51 -3.86 9.30
N ILE A 217 -0.55 -2.68 9.93
CA ILE A 217 -1.77 -1.85 10.03
C ILE A 217 -1.63 -0.44 9.46
N THR A 218 -0.40 0.02 9.24
CA THR A 218 -0.17 1.40 8.78
C THR A 218 -0.33 1.50 7.28
N GLN A 219 -1.05 2.51 6.81
CA GLN A 219 -1.17 2.78 5.38
C GLN A 219 0.11 3.45 4.86
N GLY A 220 0.61 2.97 3.73
CA GLY A 220 1.77 3.48 3.00
C GLY A 220 1.81 5.01 2.86
N HIS A 221 0.72 5.56 2.33
CA HIS A 221 0.58 7.00 2.11
C HIS A 221 0.61 7.82 3.41
N ASP A 222 0.07 7.31 4.53
CA ASP A 222 0.13 8.04 5.79
C ASP A 222 1.56 8.12 6.33
N PHE A 223 2.32 7.02 6.21
CA PHE A 223 3.74 7.00 6.53
C PHE A 223 4.52 8.02 5.68
N LEU A 224 4.34 8.00 4.37
CA LEU A 224 5.06 8.90 3.45
C LEU A 224 4.69 10.37 3.67
N LYS A 225 3.42 10.66 3.99
CA LYS A 225 2.98 12.01 4.35
C LYS A 225 3.66 12.48 5.63
N LEU A 226 3.67 11.66 6.69
CA LEU A 226 4.34 12.06 7.94
C LEU A 226 5.85 12.19 7.75
N PHE A 227 6.48 11.28 7.01
CA PHE A 227 7.90 11.38 6.67
C PHE A 227 8.20 12.68 5.90
N SER A 228 7.35 13.07 4.94
CA SER A 228 7.51 14.35 4.23
C SER A 228 7.41 15.57 5.15
N ILE A 229 6.55 15.52 6.17
CA ILE A 229 6.44 16.56 7.22
C ILE A 229 7.74 16.62 8.04
N TYR A 230 8.32 15.47 8.40
CA TYR A 230 9.63 15.43 9.07
C TYR A 230 10.75 16.04 8.22
N CYS A 231 10.69 15.87 6.90
CA CYS A 231 11.67 16.38 5.96
C CYS A 231 11.42 17.85 5.53
N MET A 232 10.38 18.52 6.06
CA MET A 232 10.11 19.91 5.72
C MET A 232 11.22 20.83 6.24
N ARG A 233 12.00 21.38 5.31
CA ARG A 233 13.02 22.40 5.59
C ARG A 233 12.36 23.73 5.94
N GLU A 234 12.95 24.48 6.87
CA GLU A 234 12.48 25.85 7.19
C GLU A 234 12.59 26.79 5.98
N HIS A 235 13.55 26.53 5.09
CA HIS A 235 13.79 27.27 3.86
C HIS A 235 14.00 26.30 2.68
N GLY A 236 13.02 26.19 1.78
CA GLY A 236 13.10 25.36 0.57
C GLY A 236 11.77 24.77 0.13
N ARG A 237 11.75 24.07 -1.01
CA ARG A 237 10.61 23.22 -1.40
C ARG A 237 10.73 21.89 -0.66
N SER A 238 9.72 21.52 0.12
CA SER A 238 9.59 20.17 0.66
C SER A 238 9.37 19.18 -0.49
N ALA A 239 10.03 18.02 -0.44
CA ALA A 239 9.69 16.92 -1.33
C ALA A 239 8.24 16.50 -1.04
N SER A 240 7.44 16.33 -2.09
CA SER A 240 6.09 15.78 -1.94
C SER A 240 6.16 14.31 -1.54
N ASP A 241 5.14 13.84 -0.85
CA ASP A 241 4.90 12.41 -0.60
C ASP A 241 4.93 11.59 -1.89
N VAL A 242 4.45 12.15 -3.00
CA VAL A 242 4.52 11.53 -4.34
C VAL A 242 5.97 11.34 -4.82
N ASN A 243 6.84 12.34 -4.65
CA ASN A 243 8.24 12.22 -5.05
C ASN A 243 8.98 11.21 -4.18
N ILE A 244 8.73 11.24 -2.86
CA ILE A 244 9.32 10.30 -1.91
C ILE A 244 8.85 8.87 -2.22
N SER A 245 7.56 8.66 -2.50
CA SER A 245 7.01 7.35 -2.93
C SER A 245 7.76 6.84 -4.17
N SER A 246 7.99 7.71 -5.15
CA SER A 246 8.76 7.33 -6.34
C SER A 246 10.20 6.95 -6.03
N SER A 247 10.90 7.73 -5.18
CA SER A 247 12.25 7.41 -4.74
C SER A 247 12.30 6.10 -3.95
N LEU A 248 11.30 5.84 -3.10
CA LEU A 248 11.18 4.60 -2.33
C LEU A 248 11.08 3.39 -3.26
N ARG A 249 10.23 3.45 -4.29
CA ARG A 249 10.16 2.40 -5.32
C ARG A 249 11.49 2.19 -6.04
N CYS A 250 12.18 3.27 -6.41
CA CYS A 250 13.49 3.16 -7.08
C CYS A 250 14.59 2.59 -6.18
N ALA A 251 14.48 2.78 -4.86
CA ALA A 251 15.45 2.26 -3.89
C ALA A 251 15.24 0.77 -3.57
N TYR A 252 14.05 0.22 -3.84
CA TYR A 252 13.73 -1.18 -3.56
C TYR A 252 14.30 -2.10 -4.65
N ARG A 253 15.21 -3.00 -4.26
CA ARG A 253 15.98 -3.85 -5.21
C ARG A 253 15.31 -5.21 -5.39
N SER A 254 15.63 -5.90 -6.49
CA SER A 254 15.21 -7.28 -6.71
C SER A 254 15.62 -8.20 -5.55
N SER A 255 16.83 -8.03 -5.00
CA SER A 255 17.28 -8.79 -3.83
C SER A 255 16.44 -8.53 -2.57
N ASP A 256 15.88 -7.33 -2.41
CA ASP A 256 14.96 -7.05 -1.30
C ASP A 256 13.60 -7.74 -1.53
N PHE A 257 13.18 -7.84 -2.79
CA PHE A 257 11.94 -8.51 -3.19
C PHE A 257 12.04 -10.03 -3.03
N GLU A 258 13.17 -10.64 -3.38
CA GLU A 258 13.44 -12.09 -3.25
C GLU A 258 13.29 -12.61 -1.81
N GLU A 259 13.46 -11.74 -0.81
CA GLU A 259 13.29 -12.08 0.61
C GLU A 259 11.82 -12.02 1.09
N THR A 260 10.87 -11.62 0.24
CA THR A 260 9.47 -11.44 0.63
C THR A 260 8.67 -12.74 0.62
N ILE A 261 7.61 -12.78 1.43
CA ILE A 261 6.62 -13.85 1.40
C ILE A 261 5.90 -13.84 0.04
N LEU A 262 5.62 -12.66 -0.51
CA LEU A 262 5.04 -12.52 -1.84
C LEU A 262 5.90 -13.21 -2.92
N TYR A 263 7.20 -12.95 -2.98
CA TYR A 263 8.10 -13.60 -3.94
C TYR A 263 8.04 -15.12 -3.81
N SER A 264 8.18 -15.65 -2.60
CA SER A 264 8.11 -17.10 -2.36
C SER A 264 6.79 -17.72 -2.83
N LYS A 265 5.66 -17.03 -2.67
CA LYS A 265 4.34 -17.52 -3.14
C LYS A 265 4.21 -17.47 -4.65
N LEU A 266 4.80 -16.48 -5.30
CA LEU A 266 4.79 -16.37 -6.75
C LEU A 266 5.65 -17.46 -7.38
N THR A 267 6.85 -17.72 -6.84
CA THR A 267 7.71 -18.81 -7.32
C THR A 267 7.07 -20.18 -7.10
N GLU A 268 6.37 -20.40 -5.98
CA GLU A 268 5.59 -21.63 -5.77
C GLU A 268 4.50 -21.81 -6.84
N HIS A 269 3.83 -20.72 -7.22
CA HIS A 269 2.83 -20.73 -8.29
C HIS A 269 3.45 -20.95 -9.67
N GLU A 270 4.61 -20.35 -9.95
CA GLU A 270 5.40 -20.62 -11.16
C GLU A 270 5.71 -22.11 -11.31
N ASP A 271 6.27 -22.72 -10.26
CA ASP A 271 6.66 -24.14 -10.25
C ASP A 271 5.44 -25.05 -10.42
N THR A 272 4.34 -24.73 -9.74
CA THR A 272 3.11 -25.53 -9.78
C THR A 272 2.48 -25.58 -11.16
N TYR A 273 2.54 -24.48 -11.91
CA TYR A 273 1.84 -24.36 -13.20
C TYR A 273 2.77 -24.25 -14.41
N GLY A 274 4.09 -24.30 -14.22
CA GLY A 274 5.09 -24.16 -15.27
C GLY A 274 5.08 -22.77 -15.92
N LEU A 275 4.91 -21.72 -15.12
CA LEU A 275 4.79 -20.34 -15.57
C LEU A 275 6.07 -19.53 -15.27
N LYS A 276 6.14 -18.32 -15.84
CA LYS A 276 7.11 -17.29 -15.46
C LYS A 276 6.37 -16.00 -15.10
N ILE A 277 6.74 -15.43 -13.98
CA ILE A 277 6.10 -14.32 -13.29
C ILE A 277 7.18 -13.34 -12.81
N VAL A 278 8.14 -13.80 -12.02
CA VAL A 278 9.21 -12.95 -11.45
C VAL A 278 10.49 -13.04 -12.30
N SER A 279 11.28 -11.97 -12.29
CA SER A 279 12.56 -11.87 -13.02
C SER A 279 13.72 -12.49 -12.29
#